data_AF-W4S2C0-F1
#
_entry.id   AF-W4S2C0-F1
#
_cell.length_a   1.000
_cell.length_b   1.000
_cell.length_c   1.000
_cell.angle_alpha   90.00
_cell.angle_beta   90.00
_cell.angle_gamma   90.00
#
_symmetry.space_group_name_H-M   'P 1'
#
loop_
_entity.id
_entity.type
_entity.pdbx_description
1 polymer ?
#
loop_
_entity_poly.entity_id
_entity_poly.type
_entity_poly.pdbx_seq_one_letter_code
_entity_poly.pdbx_strand_id
1 'polypeptide(L)'
;MAIHHTRIKTYSRAKGHSAIAAAAYRGGYLLTDPNSGARHDYRGRAGIIQSRCMAPLGSPAWADDPQALWAAAEAAERRCNSTVCRDFAIALPHELDDPKRWELVLDIAHRLIERFGFALQASHHRPTKDDPRYFYSHLLATTRRMEASGLTAKTRVLDGRINGLAEIQWIRAMIADRINAHLEQAGIGKGVEHRPLTGRLEAMRGNGIFFQEQASFEQLLSRYRQEGRLLSVPDGHTAEQAQRERPGPGMDTSADETSLAKMPIMPASVGRLSSSRDDEALSAIQADRSGHPDSR
;
A
#
# COMPACT_ATOMS: atom_id res chain seq x y z
N MET A 1 -22.36 -2.05 8.86
CA MET A 1 -21.14 -2.79 9.22
C MET A 1 -19.99 -1.89 8.84
N ALA A 2 -19.12 -1.57 9.79
CA ALA A 2 -17.97 -0.75 9.51
C ALA A 2 -16.98 -1.53 8.61
N ILE A 3 -16.62 -0.92 7.49
CA ILE A 3 -15.70 -1.49 6.51
C ILE A 3 -14.29 -1.36 7.08
N HIS A 4 -13.63 -2.49 7.34
CA HIS A 4 -12.24 -2.50 7.79
C HIS A 4 -11.31 -2.86 6.63
N HIS A 5 -10.73 -1.84 6.02
CA HIS A 5 -9.72 -2.02 4.98
C HIS A 5 -8.55 -1.08 5.22
N THR A 6 -7.36 -1.65 5.39
CA THR A 6 -6.08 -0.91 5.41
C THR A 6 -5.21 -1.41 4.27
N ARG A 7 -4.82 -0.49 3.39
CA ARG A 7 -3.87 -0.76 2.30
C ARG A 7 -2.61 0.07 2.51
N ILE A 8 -1.46 -0.60 2.46
CA ILE A 8 -0.16 0.02 2.62
C ILE A 8 0.57 -0.06 1.29
N LYS A 9 0.94 1.09 0.73
CA LYS A 9 1.63 1.21 -0.56
C LYS A 9 2.92 2.00 -0.41
N THR A 10 3.94 1.62 -1.15
CA THR A 10 5.18 2.40 -1.28
C THR A 10 5.20 3.12 -2.62
N TYR A 11 5.71 4.35 -2.62
CA TYR A 11 5.94 5.13 -3.83
C TYR A 11 7.43 5.18 -4.15
N SER A 12 7.81 4.91 -5.40
CA SER A 12 9.22 4.79 -5.81
C SER A 12 9.51 5.52 -7.10
N ARG A 13 10.67 6.18 -7.18
CA ARG A 13 11.12 6.91 -8.38
C ARG A 13 11.26 6.02 -9.61
N ALA A 14 11.62 4.74 -9.45
CA ALA A 14 11.69 3.77 -10.55
C ALA A 14 10.35 3.58 -11.30
N LYS A 15 9.22 3.97 -10.66
CA LYS A 15 7.87 3.93 -11.24
C LYS A 15 7.37 5.33 -11.65
N GLY A 16 8.25 6.33 -11.71
CA GLY A 16 7.88 7.71 -11.98
C GLY A 16 7.09 8.39 -10.85
N HIS A 17 7.10 7.84 -9.64
CA HIS A 17 6.38 8.43 -8.51
C HIS A 17 7.16 9.61 -7.90
N SER A 18 6.42 10.62 -7.46
CA SER A 18 6.90 11.77 -6.68
C SER A 18 6.12 11.87 -5.36
N ALA A 19 6.83 12.05 -4.24
CA ALA A 19 6.26 12.28 -2.93
C ALA A 19 5.54 13.63 -2.87
N ILE A 20 6.09 14.67 -3.50
CA ILE A 20 5.45 15.99 -3.62
C ILE A 20 4.14 15.88 -4.41
N ALA A 21 4.14 15.19 -5.54
CA ALA A 21 2.93 14.96 -6.33
C ALA A 21 1.87 14.17 -5.52
N ALA A 22 2.32 13.11 -4.83
CA ALA A 22 1.46 12.28 -4.00
C ALA A 22 0.83 13.05 -2.83
N ALA A 23 1.59 13.95 -2.21
CA ALA A 23 1.15 14.82 -1.13
C ALA A 23 0.17 15.89 -1.61
N ALA A 24 0.49 16.57 -2.71
CA ALA A 24 -0.36 17.60 -3.30
C ALA A 24 -1.73 17.01 -3.68
N TYR A 25 -1.73 15.84 -4.33
CA TYR A 25 -2.95 15.14 -4.72
C TYR A 25 -3.85 14.82 -3.52
N ARG A 26 -3.28 14.28 -2.44
CA ARG A 26 -4.04 13.89 -1.24
C ARG A 26 -4.51 15.08 -0.41
N GLY A 27 -3.66 16.09 -0.27
CA GLY A 27 -3.93 17.26 0.56
C GLY A 27 -4.72 18.36 -0.14
N GLY A 28 -4.84 18.33 -1.46
CA GLY A 28 -5.51 19.39 -2.22
C GLY A 28 -4.66 20.64 -2.29
N TYR A 29 -3.34 20.47 -2.37
CA TYR A 29 -2.38 21.56 -2.32
C TYR A 29 -1.89 21.92 -3.73
N LEU A 30 -1.31 23.12 -3.83
CA LEU A 30 -0.37 23.46 -4.88
C LEU A 30 1.03 23.31 -4.30
N LEU A 31 1.77 22.28 -4.72
CA LEU A 31 3.16 22.07 -4.32
C LEU A 31 4.07 22.10 -5.54
N THR A 32 5.28 22.61 -5.36
CA THR A 32 6.29 22.70 -6.42
C THR A 32 7.47 21.80 -6.08
N ASP A 33 7.92 21.00 -7.06
CA ASP A 33 9.17 20.25 -6.95
C ASP A 33 10.36 21.22 -7.12
N PRO A 34 11.23 21.39 -6.12
CA PRO A 34 12.33 22.32 -6.18
C PRO A 34 13.42 21.93 -7.20
N ASN A 35 13.51 20.65 -7.59
CA ASN A 35 14.54 20.19 -8.51
C ASN A 35 14.12 20.36 -9.97
N SER A 36 12.87 20.02 -10.29
CA SER A 36 12.34 20.07 -11.67
C SER A 36 11.57 21.35 -11.98
N GLY A 37 11.15 22.11 -10.97
CA GLY A 37 10.23 23.24 -11.10
C GLY A 37 8.78 22.80 -11.39
N ALA A 38 8.49 21.50 -11.43
CA ALA A 38 7.16 20.99 -11.72
C ALA A 38 6.15 21.43 -10.65
N ARG A 39 5.01 21.96 -11.07
CA ARG A 39 3.91 22.40 -10.20
C ARG A 39 2.80 21.37 -10.19
N HIS A 40 2.45 20.88 -9.01
CA HIS A 40 1.36 19.94 -8.78
C HIS A 40 0.19 20.70 -8.13
N ASP A 41 -0.77 21.16 -8.94
CA ASP A 41 -1.92 21.94 -8.47
C ASP A 41 -3.18 21.06 -8.34
N TYR A 42 -3.55 20.74 -7.11
CA TYR A 42 -4.75 19.96 -6.78
C TYR A 42 -5.73 20.72 -5.90
N ARG A 43 -5.64 22.06 -5.83
CA ARG A 43 -6.54 22.90 -5.02
C ARG A 43 -8.01 22.78 -5.45
N GLY A 44 -8.26 22.44 -6.71
CA GLY A 44 -9.60 22.17 -7.24
C GLY A 44 -10.12 20.75 -6.99
N ARG A 45 -9.35 19.87 -6.33
CA ARG A 45 -9.75 18.47 -6.12
C ARG A 45 -10.92 18.39 -5.14
N ALA A 46 -12.01 17.83 -5.64
CA ALA A 46 -13.20 17.58 -4.84
C ALA A 46 -12.97 16.45 -3.82
N GLY A 47 -13.63 16.55 -2.68
CA GLY A 47 -13.74 15.47 -1.71
C GLY A 47 -12.61 15.32 -0.72
N ILE A 48 -11.80 16.36 -0.57
CA ILE A 48 -10.87 16.53 0.53
C ILE A 48 -11.61 17.29 1.61
N ILE A 49 -11.75 16.70 2.79
CA ILE A 49 -12.40 17.33 3.95
C ILE A 49 -11.38 18.20 4.67
N GLN A 50 -10.22 17.61 4.98
CA GLN A 50 -9.11 18.32 5.61
C GLN A 50 -7.81 17.55 5.47
N SER A 51 -6.69 18.26 5.57
CA SER A 51 -5.36 17.67 5.58
C SER A 51 -4.38 18.49 6.39
N ARG A 52 -3.43 17.81 7.07
CA ARG A 52 -2.32 18.46 7.79
C ARG A 52 -1.08 17.57 7.84
N CYS A 53 0.08 18.18 7.94
CA CYS A 53 1.32 17.48 8.28
C CYS A 53 1.45 17.33 9.81
N MET A 54 2.16 16.29 10.22
CA MET A 54 2.38 15.91 11.61
C MET A 54 3.76 15.26 11.73
N ALA A 55 4.47 15.54 12.82
CA ALA A 55 5.81 15.02 13.07
C ALA A 55 6.02 14.70 14.56
N PRO A 56 7.06 13.94 14.93
CA PRO A 56 7.43 13.71 16.33
C PRO A 56 7.63 15.02 17.11
N LEU A 57 7.41 14.98 18.43
CA LEU A 57 7.74 16.11 19.30
C LEU A 57 9.22 16.48 19.17
N GLY A 58 9.53 17.79 19.13
CA GLY A 58 10.89 18.29 18.93
C GLY A 58 11.36 18.31 17.48
N SER A 59 10.48 18.01 16.52
CA SER A 59 10.75 18.22 15.10
C SER A 59 10.88 19.71 14.76
N PRO A 60 11.59 20.06 13.67
CA PRO A 60 11.63 21.43 13.18
C PRO A 60 10.24 21.96 12.83
N ALA A 61 10.00 23.25 13.06
CA ALA A 61 8.70 23.89 12.75
C ALA A 61 8.28 23.75 11.27
N TRP A 62 9.26 23.63 10.36
CA TRP A 62 8.96 23.42 8.94
C TRP A 62 8.31 22.06 8.64
N ALA A 63 8.38 21.09 9.56
CA ALA A 63 7.78 19.77 9.36
C ALA A 63 6.24 19.81 9.28
N ASP A 64 5.62 20.87 9.78
CA ASP A 64 4.17 21.10 9.69
C ASP A 64 3.76 21.73 8.34
N ASP A 65 4.70 22.30 7.58
CA ASP A 65 4.46 22.87 6.26
C ASP A 65 4.54 21.79 5.17
N PRO A 66 3.46 21.53 4.40
CA PRO A 66 3.47 20.50 3.36
C PRO A 66 4.55 20.72 2.28
N GLN A 67 4.80 21.97 1.88
CA GLN A 67 5.80 22.26 0.84
C GLN A 67 7.21 21.92 1.33
N ALA A 68 7.56 22.36 2.54
CA ALA A 68 8.86 22.11 3.15
C ALA A 68 9.06 20.62 3.46
N LEU A 69 8.07 19.95 4.07
CA LEU A 69 8.16 18.55 4.43
C LEU A 69 8.41 17.66 3.21
N TRP A 70 7.62 17.83 2.15
CA TRP A 70 7.70 16.94 1.00
C TRP A 70 8.87 17.28 0.07
N ALA A 71 9.32 18.53 0.03
CA ALA A 71 10.60 18.91 -0.59
C ALA A 71 11.78 18.25 0.14
N ALA A 72 11.82 18.30 1.48
CA ALA A 72 12.85 17.64 2.27
C ALA A 72 12.82 16.11 2.08
N ALA A 73 11.64 15.49 2.02
CA ALA A 73 11.48 14.07 1.79
C ALA A 73 12.03 13.61 0.42
N GLU A 74 11.78 14.39 -0.64
CA GLU A 74 12.40 14.15 -1.95
C GLU A 74 13.92 14.33 -1.89
N ALA A 75 14.41 15.44 -1.34
CA ALA A 75 15.84 15.72 -1.28
C ALA A 75 16.64 14.65 -0.49
N ALA A 76 16.03 14.06 0.54
CA ALA A 76 16.68 13.04 1.35
C ALA A 76 16.91 11.70 0.61
N GLU A 77 16.23 11.47 -0.51
CA GLU A 77 16.42 10.27 -1.33
C GLU A 77 17.37 10.52 -2.49
N ARG A 78 18.43 9.72 -2.58
CA ARG A 78 19.57 9.99 -3.47
C ARG A 78 19.63 9.12 -4.73
N ARG A 79 18.93 7.97 -4.73
CA ARG A 79 18.99 7.01 -5.84
C ARG A 79 17.76 7.13 -6.73
N CYS A 80 17.91 6.89 -8.03
CA CYS A 80 16.83 6.91 -9.02
C CYS A 80 15.75 5.85 -8.80
N ASN A 81 16.03 4.82 -7.99
CA ASN A 81 15.08 3.77 -7.63
C ASN A 81 14.58 3.85 -6.17
N SER A 82 14.84 4.96 -5.47
CA SER A 82 14.47 5.11 -4.07
C SER A 82 12.95 5.07 -3.87
N THR A 83 12.50 4.39 -2.82
CA THR A 83 11.19 4.65 -2.23
C THR A 83 11.19 6.03 -1.58
N VAL A 84 10.26 6.90 -1.97
CA VAL A 84 10.20 8.32 -1.57
C VAL A 84 9.14 8.58 -0.49
N CYS A 85 8.04 7.84 -0.47
CA CYS A 85 7.04 7.90 0.60
C CYS A 85 6.26 6.58 0.72
N ARG A 86 5.50 6.44 1.80
CA ARG A 86 4.63 5.29 2.08
C ARG A 86 3.23 5.79 2.43
N ASP A 87 2.22 5.23 1.79
CA ASP A 87 0.83 5.59 1.97
C ASP A 87 0.09 4.50 2.74
N PHE A 88 -0.57 4.89 3.83
CA PHE A 88 -1.51 4.07 4.57
C PHE A 88 -2.93 4.58 4.23
N ALA A 89 -3.61 3.88 3.34
CA ALA A 89 -5.00 4.14 2.99
C ALA A 89 -5.91 3.35 3.94
N ILE A 90 -6.81 4.04 4.62
CA ILE A 90 -7.63 3.51 5.71
C ILE A 90 -9.09 3.84 5.43
N ALA A 91 -9.96 2.83 5.42
CA ALA A 91 -11.40 3.04 5.43
C ALA A 91 -11.86 3.51 6.82
N LEU A 92 -12.70 4.53 6.86
CA LEU A 92 -13.20 5.14 8.10
C LEU A 92 -14.68 4.76 8.32
N PRO A 93 -15.12 4.58 9.58
CA PRO A 93 -16.53 4.31 9.87
C PRO A 93 -17.43 5.47 9.43
N HIS A 94 -18.43 5.16 8.61
CA HIS A 94 -19.44 6.14 8.22
C HIS A 94 -20.36 6.55 9.37
N GLU A 95 -20.46 5.70 10.40
CA GLU A 95 -21.24 5.92 11.60
C GLU A 95 -20.70 7.06 12.48
N LEU A 96 -19.41 7.39 12.35
CA LEU A 96 -18.83 8.58 12.99
C LEU A 96 -19.15 9.83 12.18
N ASP A 97 -19.34 10.97 12.85
CA ASP A 97 -19.40 12.27 12.16
C ASP A 97 -18.00 12.72 11.70
N ASP A 98 -17.94 13.79 10.91
CA ASP A 98 -16.66 14.28 10.35
C ASP A 98 -15.63 14.68 11.42
N PRO A 99 -15.99 15.39 12.51
CA PRO A 99 -15.07 15.66 13.61
C PRO A 99 -14.49 14.38 14.24
N LYS A 100 -15.33 13.41 14.59
CA LYS A 100 -14.86 12.15 15.22
C LYS A 100 -14.05 11.29 14.27
N ARG A 101 -14.41 11.24 12.98
CA ARG A 101 -13.56 10.61 11.95
C ARG A 101 -12.18 11.24 11.90
N TRP A 102 -12.10 12.56 12.03
CA TRP A 102 -10.81 13.24 12.05
C TRP A 102 -10.00 12.93 13.30
N GLU A 103 -10.62 12.95 14.48
CA GLU A 103 -9.97 12.54 15.73
C GLU A 103 -9.39 11.13 15.63
N LEU A 104 -10.13 10.19 15.04
CA LEU A 104 -9.64 8.83 14.75
C LEU A 104 -8.42 8.84 13.83
N VAL A 105 -8.46 9.61 12.73
CA VAL A 105 -7.33 9.74 11.79
C VAL A 105 -6.09 10.28 12.51
N LEU A 106 -6.27 11.28 13.39
CA LEU A 106 -5.19 11.88 14.17
C LEU A 106 -4.62 10.92 15.21
N ASP A 107 -5.45 10.13 15.92
CA ASP A 107 -5.01 9.11 16.87
C ASP A 107 -4.15 8.05 16.17
N ILE A 108 -4.61 7.53 15.04
CA ILE A 108 -3.84 6.57 14.22
C ILE A 108 -2.52 7.21 13.75
N ALA A 109 -2.55 8.46 13.27
CA ALA A 109 -1.37 9.18 12.84
C ALA A 109 -0.33 9.31 13.96
N HIS A 110 -0.74 9.71 15.17
CA HIS A 110 0.16 9.82 16.32
C HIS A 110 0.83 8.48 16.66
N ARG A 111 0.08 7.37 16.67
CA ARG A 111 0.64 6.04 16.97
C ARG A 111 1.66 5.57 15.93
N LEU A 112 1.43 5.89 14.66
CA LEU A 112 2.41 5.62 13.60
C LEU A 112 3.67 6.46 13.78
N ILE A 113 3.53 7.76 14.10
CA ILE A 113 4.64 8.67 14.36
C ILE A 113 5.44 8.19 15.58
N GLU A 114 4.79 7.87 16.69
CA GLU A 114 5.45 7.40 17.92
C GLU A 114 6.24 6.12 17.69
N ARG A 115 5.65 5.14 16.97
CA ARG A 115 6.30 3.86 16.73
C ARG A 115 7.47 3.96 15.76
N PHE A 116 7.30 4.69 14.66
CA PHE A 116 8.24 4.66 13.55
C PHE A 116 9.14 5.89 13.44
N GLY A 117 8.81 6.96 14.15
CA GLY A 117 9.58 8.19 14.23
C GLY A 117 9.62 9.00 12.94
N PHE A 118 8.82 8.68 11.92
CA PHE A 118 8.73 9.49 10.69
C PHE A 118 7.76 10.66 10.87
N ALA A 119 7.82 11.62 9.94
CA ALA A 119 6.75 12.59 9.75
C ALA A 119 5.73 12.06 8.73
N LEU A 120 4.49 12.55 8.77
CA LEU A 120 3.45 12.18 7.82
C LEU A 120 2.49 13.33 7.52
N GLN A 121 1.76 13.22 6.42
CA GLN A 121 0.59 14.03 6.10
C GLN A 121 -0.67 13.18 6.25
N ALA A 122 -1.59 13.63 7.10
CA ALA A 122 -2.93 13.06 7.22
C ALA A 122 -3.88 13.80 6.28
N SER A 123 -4.66 13.08 5.48
CA SER A 123 -5.69 13.63 4.58
C SER A 123 -6.98 12.83 4.73
N HIS A 124 -8.07 13.49 5.13
CA HIS A 124 -9.40 12.90 5.28
C HIS A 124 -10.25 13.23 4.05
N HIS A 125 -10.90 12.20 3.49
CA HIS A 125 -11.65 12.30 2.25
C HIS A 125 -13.10 11.85 2.43
N ARG A 126 -13.99 12.55 1.71
CA ARG A 126 -15.38 12.11 1.52
C ARG A 126 -15.43 11.01 0.44
N PRO A 127 -16.52 10.23 0.38
CA PRO A 127 -16.72 9.25 -0.69
C PRO A 127 -16.68 9.89 -2.08
N THR A 128 -15.99 9.23 -3.02
CA THR A 128 -15.75 9.78 -4.38
C THR A 128 -16.68 9.24 -5.47
N LYS A 129 -17.37 8.10 -5.24
CA LYS A 129 -18.59 7.58 -5.92
C LYS A 129 -18.85 6.12 -5.49
N ASP A 130 -20.02 5.59 -5.86
CA ASP A 130 -20.58 4.24 -5.65
C ASP A 130 -21.05 3.86 -4.24
N ASP A 131 -20.45 4.37 -3.17
CA ASP A 131 -20.99 4.19 -1.82
C ASP A 131 -20.85 5.47 -0.97
N PRO A 132 -21.95 6.17 -0.61
CA PRO A 132 -21.90 7.37 0.20
C PRO A 132 -21.41 7.13 1.64
N ARG A 133 -21.16 5.87 2.02
CA ARG A 133 -20.61 5.48 3.31
C ARG A 133 -19.10 5.28 3.26
N TYR A 134 -18.47 5.27 2.08
CA TYR A 134 -17.05 5.00 1.98
C TYR A 134 -16.20 6.25 2.25
N PHE A 135 -16.08 6.60 3.53
CA PHE A 135 -15.09 7.58 3.99
C PHE A 135 -13.73 6.92 4.09
N TYR A 136 -12.68 7.67 3.78
CA TYR A 136 -11.32 7.15 3.83
C TYR A 136 -10.31 8.23 4.17
N SER A 137 -9.16 7.81 4.68
CA SER A 137 -8.02 8.67 4.88
C SER A 137 -6.78 8.12 4.22
N HIS A 138 -5.91 9.02 3.80
CA HIS A 138 -4.52 8.72 3.49
C HIS A 138 -3.63 9.27 4.61
N LEU A 139 -2.77 8.42 5.16
CA LEU A 139 -1.63 8.85 5.96
C LEU A 139 -0.38 8.64 5.09
N LEU A 140 0.15 9.71 4.51
CA LEU A 140 1.34 9.67 3.67
C LEU A 140 2.56 9.93 4.55
N ALA A 141 3.38 8.92 4.80
CA ALA A 141 4.58 9.00 5.63
C ALA A 141 5.85 9.21 4.80
N THR A 142 6.79 9.97 5.36
CA THR A 142 8.17 10.01 4.86
C THR A 142 8.83 8.65 5.08
N THR A 143 9.91 8.36 4.33
CA THR A 143 10.63 7.08 4.48
C THR A 143 11.76 7.13 5.49
N ARG A 144 11.98 8.28 6.12
CA ARG A 144 13.06 8.53 7.07
C ARG A 144 12.50 9.05 8.39
N ARG A 145 13.20 8.76 9.47
CA ARG A 145 12.91 9.32 10.79
C ARG A 145 13.04 10.85 10.73
N MET A 146 12.21 11.53 11.49
CA MET A 146 12.28 12.96 11.72
C MET A 146 12.84 13.20 13.13
N GLU A 147 13.89 13.99 13.21
CA GLU A 147 14.54 14.43 14.45
C GLU A 147 14.66 15.96 14.43
N ALA A 148 15.17 16.56 15.50
CA ALA A 148 15.33 18.02 15.61
C ALA A 148 16.19 18.65 14.49
N SER A 149 17.07 17.87 13.86
CA SER A 149 17.89 18.29 12.70
C SER A 149 17.21 18.08 11.34
N GLY A 150 16.02 17.45 11.31
CA GLY A 150 15.29 17.11 10.09
C GLY A 150 15.22 15.61 9.81
N LEU A 151 15.15 15.24 8.54
CA LEU A 151 15.04 13.83 8.12
C LEU A 151 16.39 13.11 8.21
N THR A 152 16.44 12.03 8.99
CA THR A 152 17.67 11.29 9.32
C THR A 152 17.70 9.90 8.67
N ALA A 153 17.83 8.84 9.48
CA ALA A 153 17.98 7.46 9.05
C ALA A 153 16.70 6.93 8.37
N LYS A 154 16.88 6.07 7.37
CA LYS A 154 15.77 5.45 6.64
C LYS A 154 15.07 4.42 7.52
N THR A 155 13.74 4.49 7.57
CA THR A 155 12.89 3.58 8.34
C THR A 155 12.71 2.27 7.57
N ARG A 156 13.64 1.33 7.78
CA ARG A 156 13.69 0.03 7.07
C ARG A 156 12.81 -1.06 7.67
N VAL A 157 12.26 -0.85 8.87
CA VAL A 157 11.45 -1.86 9.59
C VAL A 157 10.18 -2.26 8.81
N LEU A 158 9.73 -1.43 7.87
CA LEU A 158 8.58 -1.70 7.00
C LEU A 158 8.99 -2.25 5.62
N ASP A 159 10.27 -2.53 5.38
CA ASP A 159 10.77 -3.04 4.10
C ASP A 159 10.76 -4.58 4.06
N GLY A 160 10.31 -5.13 2.92
CA GLY A 160 10.37 -6.57 2.66
C GLY A 160 9.29 -7.40 3.38
N ARG A 161 9.00 -8.59 2.82
CA ARG A 161 7.95 -9.49 3.34
C ARG A 161 8.31 -10.13 4.69
N ILE A 162 9.59 -10.43 4.91
CA ILE A 162 10.04 -11.14 6.12
C ILE A 162 10.17 -10.17 7.30
N ASN A 163 10.86 -9.04 7.10
CA ASN A 163 11.10 -8.07 8.17
C ASN A 163 9.86 -7.20 8.47
N GLY A 164 9.04 -6.90 7.44
CA GLY A 164 7.87 -6.03 7.60
C GLY A 164 6.60 -6.73 8.09
N LEU A 165 6.52 -8.07 8.10
CA LEU A 165 5.24 -8.75 8.39
C LEU A 165 4.70 -8.43 9.78
N ALA A 166 5.55 -8.48 10.80
CA ALA A 166 5.17 -8.19 12.18
C ALA A 166 4.64 -6.75 12.31
N GLU A 167 5.31 -5.80 11.67
CA GLU A 167 4.88 -4.40 11.68
C GLU A 167 3.57 -4.18 10.94
N ILE A 168 3.38 -4.83 9.80
CA ILE A 168 2.12 -4.74 9.04
C ILE A 168 0.97 -5.36 9.84
N GLN A 169 1.21 -6.45 10.57
CA GLN A 169 0.22 -7.03 11.48
C GLN A 169 -0.11 -6.09 12.64
N TRP A 170 0.91 -5.51 13.27
CA TRP A 170 0.72 -4.51 14.33
C TRP A 170 -0.06 -3.30 13.84
N ILE A 171 0.26 -2.75 12.66
CA ILE A 171 -0.45 -1.60 12.09
C ILE A 171 -1.93 -1.90 11.90
N ARG A 172 -2.26 -3.07 11.34
CA ARG A 172 -3.65 -3.45 11.08
C ARG A 172 -4.44 -3.69 12.38
N ALA A 173 -3.81 -4.35 13.36
CA ALA A 173 -4.42 -4.54 14.68
C ALA A 173 -4.65 -3.20 15.39
N MET A 174 -3.63 -2.33 15.41
CA MET A 174 -3.72 -1.00 16.02
C MET A 174 -4.81 -0.14 15.39
N ILE A 175 -4.92 -0.12 14.06
CA ILE A 175 -5.98 0.63 13.35
C ILE A 175 -7.36 0.12 13.75
N ALA A 176 -7.56 -1.20 13.80
CA ALA A 176 -8.83 -1.78 14.22
C ALA A 176 -9.18 -1.45 15.67
N ASP A 177 -8.21 -1.57 16.57
CA ASP A 177 -8.39 -1.23 17.98
C ASP A 177 -8.76 0.24 18.14
N ARG A 178 -8.21 1.13 17.30
CA ARG A 178 -8.57 2.55 17.31
C ARG A 178 -9.95 2.82 16.73
N ILE A 179 -10.31 2.19 15.63
CA ILE A 179 -11.67 2.26 15.10
C ILE A 179 -12.69 1.84 16.17
N ASN A 180 -12.43 0.74 16.88
CA ASN A 180 -13.32 0.25 17.93
C ASN A 180 -13.43 1.21 19.11
N ALA A 181 -12.29 1.72 19.60
CA ALA A 181 -12.28 2.66 20.71
C ALA A 181 -13.06 3.95 20.39
N HIS A 182 -12.92 4.50 19.18
CA HIS A 182 -13.65 5.71 18.77
C HIS A 182 -15.14 5.45 18.55
N LEU A 183 -15.52 4.27 18.04
CA LEU A 183 -16.93 3.87 17.95
C LEU A 183 -17.57 3.71 19.33
N GLU A 184 -16.86 3.08 20.27
CA GLU A 184 -17.31 2.92 21.66
C GLU A 184 -17.46 4.27 22.37
N GLN A 185 -16.47 5.16 22.25
CA GLN A 185 -16.53 6.53 22.79
C GLN A 185 -17.70 7.34 22.21
N ALA A 186 -18.09 7.07 20.96
CA ALA A 186 -19.25 7.69 20.33
C ALA A 186 -20.59 7.04 20.71
N GLY A 187 -20.60 5.99 21.55
CA GLY A 187 -21.80 5.23 21.92
C GLY A 187 -22.34 4.33 20.81
N ILE A 188 -21.52 3.99 19.80
CA ILE A 188 -21.91 3.21 18.62
C ILE A 188 -21.50 1.74 18.86
N GLY A 189 -22.43 0.93 19.36
CA GLY A 189 -22.21 -0.45 19.81
C GLY A 189 -21.95 -1.51 18.73
N LYS A 190 -21.28 -1.18 17.62
CA LYS A 190 -20.83 -2.17 16.62
C LYS A 190 -19.32 -2.12 16.46
N GLY A 191 -18.62 -2.93 17.25
CA GLY A 191 -17.19 -3.16 17.09
C GLY A 191 -16.87 -3.80 15.73
N VAL A 192 -15.76 -3.38 15.16
CA VAL A 192 -15.07 -3.99 14.04
C VAL A 192 -14.15 -5.07 14.56
N GLU A 193 -14.43 -6.35 14.27
CA GLU A 193 -13.45 -7.40 14.53
C GLU A 193 -12.29 -7.31 13.52
N HIS A 194 -11.06 -7.09 14.02
CA HIS A 194 -9.87 -7.40 13.24
C HIS A 194 -9.48 -8.84 13.42
N ARG A 195 -9.89 -9.66 12.46
CA ARG A 195 -9.42 -11.02 12.34
C ARG A 195 -8.28 -11.06 11.31
N PRO A 196 -7.08 -11.57 11.65
CA PRO A 196 -6.01 -11.75 10.68
C PRO A 196 -6.51 -12.63 9.51
N LEU A 197 -5.91 -12.49 8.31
CA LEU A 197 -6.37 -13.21 7.12
C LEU A 197 -6.45 -14.73 7.35
N THR A 198 -5.52 -15.29 8.13
CA THR A 198 -5.54 -16.67 8.61
C THR A 198 -6.79 -16.97 9.42
N GLY A 199 -7.11 -16.16 10.42
CA GLY A 199 -8.34 -16.31 11.20
C GLY A 199 -9.62 -16.11 10.38
N ARG A 200 -9.62 -15.26 9.34
CA ARG A 200 -10.76 -15.13 8.40
C ARG A 200 -10.95 -16.41 7.58
N LEU A 201 -9.86 -16.99 7.09
CA LEU A 201 -9.87 -18.26 6.35
C LEU A 201 -10.25 -19.44 7.25
N GLU A 202 -9.79 -19.46 8.50
CA GLU A 202 -10.14 -20.48 9.49
C GLU A 202 -11.60 -20.37 9.93
N ALA A 203 -12.13 -19.16 10.10
CA ALA A 203 -13.55 -18.94 10.36
C ALA A 203 -14.46 -19.34 9.19
N MET A 204 -14.02 -19.05 7.96
CA MET A 204 -14.70 -19.51 6.75
C MET A 204 -14.62 -21.04 6.59
N ARG A 205 -13.53 -21.67 7.03
CA ARG A 205 -13.40 -23.14 7.13
C ARG A 205 -14.26 -23.74 8.23
N GLY A 206 -14.44 -23.04 9.36
CA GLY A 206 -15.25 -23.48 10.49
C GLY A 206 -16.76 -23.40 10.25
N ASN A 207 -17.22 -22.56 9.31
CA ASN A 207 -18.65 -22.35 8.99
C ASN A 207 -19.21 -23.31 7.93
N GLY A 208 -18.62 -24.50 7.75
CA GLY A 208 -19.31 -25.61 7.09
C GLY A 208 -19.62 -25.44 5.59
N ILE A 209 -18.70 -24.85 4.82
CA ILE A 209 -18.73 -24.91 3.35
C ILE A 209 -17.44 -25.58 2.88
N PHE A 210 -17.30 -26.88 3.13
CA PHE A 210 -16.15 -27.65 2.63
C PHE A 210 -16.52 -28.98 1.98
N PHE A 211 -17.77 -29.15 1.55
CA PHE A 211 -18.21 -30.33 0.79
C PHE A 211 -18.71 -30.05 -0.63
N GLN A 212 -18.68 -28.79 -1.10
CA GLN A 212 -19.19 -28.45 -2.45
C GLN A 212 -18.11 -27.96 -3.45
N GLU A 213 -16.89 -27.62 -3.01
CA GLU A 213 -15.87 -27.02 -3.90
C GLU A 213 -15.01 -28.02 -4.68
N GLN A 214 -14.83 -29.27 -4.24
CA GLN A 214 -14.05 -30.24 -5.02
C GLN A 214 -14.78 -30.64 -6.32
N ALA A 215 -16.10 -30.84 -6.25
CA ALA A 215 -16.92 -31.08 -7.44
C ALA A 215 -16.92 -29.86 -8.38
N SER A 216 -16.96 -28.65 -7.82
CA SER A 216 -16.91 -27.39 -8.58
C SER A 216 -15.57 -27.17 -9.28
N PHE A 217 -14.45 -27.50 -8.63
CA PHE A 217 -13.12 -27.33 -9.19
C PHE A 217 -12.81 -28.34 -10.30
N GLU A 218 -13.18 -29.61 -10.11
CA GLU A 218 -13.04 -30.64 -11.16
C GLU A 218 -13.94 -30.36 -12.37
N GLN A 219 -15.15 -29.85 -12.14
CA GLN A 219 -16.03 -29.40 -13.22
C GLN A 219 -15.43 -28.20 -13.97
N LEU A 220 -14.81 -27.27 -13.25
CA LEU A 220 -14.14 -26.11 -13.83
C LEU A 220 -12.91 -26.53 -14.67
N LEU A 221 -12.06 -27.43 -14.15
CA LEU A 221 -10.93 -27.99 -14.88
C LEU A 221 -11.38 -28.80 -16.11
N SER A 222 -12.46 -29.57 -16.00
CA SER A 222 -13.04 -30.32 -17.11
C SER A 222 -13.56 -29.39 -18.21
N ARG A 223 -14.20 -28.28 -17.83
CA ARG A 223 -14.64 -27.24 -18.76
C ARG A 223 -13.45 -26.58 -19.47
N TYR A 224 -12.40 -26.21 -18.75
CA TYR A 224 -11.20 -25.63 -19.38
C TYR A 224 -10.45 -26.61 -20.29
N ARG A 225 -10.53 -27.93 -20.00
CA ARG A 225 -9.99 -28.99 -20.86
C ARG A 225 -10.81 -29.14 -22.15
N GLN A 226 -12.15 -29.09 -22.06
CA GLN A 226 -13.04 -29.09 -23.24
C GLN A 226 -12.89 -27.82 -24.08
N GLU A 227 -12.66 -26.67 -23.46
CA GLU A 227 -12.46 -25.38 -24.12
C GLU A 227 -11.03 -25.19 -24.67
N GLY A 228 -10.14 -26.19 -24.55
CA GLY A 228 -8.76 -26.13 -25.05
C GLY A 228 -7.90 -25.03 -24.42
N ARG A 229 -8.30 -24.55 -23.23
CA ARG A 229 -7.77 -23.33 -22.59
C ARG A 229 -6.72 -23.61 -21.51
N LEU A 230 -6.51 -24.87 -21.18
CA LEU A 230 -5.40 -25.33 -20.34
C LEU A 230 -4.14 -25.46 -21.20
N LEU A 231 -3.07 -24.78 -20.80
CA LEU A 231 -1.74 -25.03 -21.34
C LEU A 231 -1.39 -26.51 -21.09
N SER A 232 -0.81 -27.18 -22.08
CA SER A 232 -0.25 -28.51 -21.89
C SER A 232 0.77 -28.46 -20.76
N VAL A 233 0.70 -29.42 -19.85
CA VAL A 233 1.72 -29.60 -18.82
C VAL A 233 3.04 -29.87 -19.55
N PRO A 234 4.09 -29.03 -19.37
CA PRO A 234 5.37 -29.28 -20.02
C PRO A 234 5.96 -30.61 -19.55
N ASP A 235 6.72 -31.28 -20.42
CA ASP A 235 7.35 -32.56 -20.11
C ASP A 235 8.18 -32.45 -18.81
N GLY A 236 7.94 -33.37 -17.86
CA GLY A 236 8.59 -33.39 -16.55
C GLY A 236 7.83 -32.69 -15.41
N HIS A 237 6.74 -31.96 -15.68
CA HIS A 237 5.94 -31.26 -14.66
C HIS A 237 4.60 -31.95 -14.33
N THR A 238 4.55 -33.29 -14.40
CA THR A 238 3.34 -34.03 -14.04
C THR A 238 3.13 -34.06 -12.53
N ALA A 239 1.87 -34.15 -12.11
CA ALA A 239 1.51 -34.31 -10.69
C ALA A 239 2.16 -35.56 -10.06
N GLU A 240 2.34 -36.61 -10.86
CA GLU A 240 3.00 -37.86 -10.48
C GLU A 240 4.50 -37.67 -10.23
N GLN A 241 5.18 -36.88 -11.06
CA GLN A 241 6.60 -36.58 -10.88
C GLN A 241 6.85 -35.68 -9.66
N ALA A 242 5.99 -34.68 -9.45
CA ALA A 242 6.03 -33.84 -8.25
C ALA A 242 5.77 -34.62 -6.95
N GLN A 243 5.02 -35.73 -7.00
CA GLN A 243 4.84 -36.63 -5.86
C GLN A 243 6.06 -37.52 -5.62
N ARG A 244 6.78 -37.93 -6.68
CA ARG A 244 8.03 -38.71 -6.58
C ARG A 244 9.21 -37.88 -6.08
N GLU A 245 9.25 -36.59 -6.40
CA GLU A 245 10.33 -35.66 -6.02
C GLU A 245 10.16 -35.06 -4.61
N ARG A 246 9.08 -35.39 -3.90
CA ARG A 246 8.92 -34.98 -2.50
C ARG A 246 9.95 -35.71 -1.63
N PRO A 247 10.86 -35.00 -0.93
CA PRO A 247 11.76 -35.66 0.02
C PRO A 247 10.92 -36.30 1.12
N GLY A 248 11.08 -37.61 1.33
CA GLY A 248 10.45 -38.32 2.43
C GLY A 248 10.96 -37.81 3.78
N PRO A 249 10.17 -37.92 4.87
CA PRO A 249 10.60 -37.51 6.19
C PRO A 249 11.60 -38.55 6.74
N GLY A 250 12.89 -38.34 6.49
CA GLY A 250 13.94 -39.22 7.02
C GLY A 250 15.29 -39.21 6.32
N MET A 251 15.73 -38.11 5.69
CA MET A 251 17.12 -37.97 5.26
C MET A 251 17.86 -36.94 6.13
N ASP A 252 18.82 -37.46 6.88
CA ASP A 252 19.79 -36.73 7.69
C ASP A 252 20.51 -35.66 6.85
N THR A 253 20.48 -34.41 7.33
CA THR A 253 21.26 -33.33 6.73
C THR A 253 22.69 -33.37 7.29
N SER A 254 23.52 -34.25 6.74
CA SER A 254 24.96 -34.15 6.91
C SER A 254 25.70 -34.67 5.66
N ALA A 255 26.06 -33.77 4.75
CA ALA A 255 27.28 -33.90 3.93
C ALA A 255 27.52 -32.63 3.09
N ASP A 256 28.64 -31.99 3.39
CA ASP A 256 29.59 -31.28 2.52
C ASP A 256 29.19 -30.04 1.70
N GLU A 257 29.72 -28.91 2.19
CA GLU A 257 29.84 -27.57 1.60
C GLU A 257 30.75 -27.48 0.35
N THR A 258 31.13 -28.56 -0.31
CA THR A 258 32.09 -28.48 -1.43
C THR A 258 31.66 -29.32 -2.62
N SER A 259 30.75 -28.76 -3.44
CA SER A 259 30.76 -28.89 -4.90
C SER A 259 29.41 -28.50 -5.47
N LEU A 260 29.27 -27.26 -5.96
CA LEU A 260 28.51 -26.91 -7.18
C LEU A 260 28.74 -25.43 -7.54
N ALA A 261 30.02 -25.06 -7.61
CA ALA A 261 30.45 -24.00 -8.51
C ALA A 261 30.78 -24.66 -9.85
N LYS A 262 29.87 -24.50 -10.84
CA LYS A 262 30.12 -24.48 -12.30
C LYS A 262 28.84 -24.84 -13.04
N MET A 263 28.05 -23.84 -13.42
CA MET A 263 27.36 -23.83 -14.73
C MET A 263 27.27 -22.38 -15.25
N PRO A 264 27.43 -22.14 -16.56
CA PRO A 264 27.60 -20.80 -17.12
C PRO A 264 26.26 -20.09 -17.32
N ILE A 265 26.21 -18.80 -16.98
CA ILE A 265 25.09 -17.91 -17.31
C ILE A 265 25.27 -17.45 -18.77
N MET A 266 24.34 -17.83 -19.64
CA MET A 266 24.16 -17.21 -20.97
C MET A 266 22.91 -16.30 -20.94
N PRO A 267 22.94 -15.13 -21.60
CA PRO A 267 21.86 -14.16 -21.54
C PRO A 267 20.75 -14.52 -22.53
N ALA A 268 19.50 -14.43 -22.10
CA ALA A 268 18.35 -14.49 -23.00
C ALA A 268 17.72 -13.10 -23.17
N SER A 269 17.51 -12.78 -24.44
CA SER A 269 17.10 -11.51 -25.02
C SER A 269 15.67 -11.09 -24.72
N VAL A 270 15.46 -9.78 -24.85
CA VAL A 270 14.21 -9.03 -24.75
C VAL A 270 13.09 -9.61 -25.63
N GLY A 271 11.93 -9.87 -25.02
CA GLY A 271 10.65 -10.07 -25.69
C GLY A 271 9.57 -9.26 -25.01
N ARG A 272 9.04 -8.22 -25.69
CA ARG A 272 7.91 -7.41 -25.23
C ARG A 272 6.64 -8.25 -25.26
N LEU A 273 5.91 -8.30 -24.14
CA LEU A 273 4.48 -8.55 -24.14
C LEU A 273 3.81 -7.61 -23.13
N SER A 274 3.02 -6.69 -23.67
CA SER A 274 2.13 -5.81 -22.92
C SER A 274 0.91 -6.59 -22.44
N SER A 275 0.56 -6.45 -21.16
CA SER A 275 -0.79 -6.74 -20.68
C SER A 275 -1.29 -5.55 -19.86
N SER A 276 -2.28 -4.86 -20.40
CA SER A 276 -2.95 -3.71 -19.81
C SER A 276 -3.84 -4.12 -18.64
N ARG A 277 -3.68 -3.42 -17.51
CA ARG A 277 -4.70 -3.09 -16.49
C ARG A 277 -4.02 -2.27 -15.38
N ASP A 278 -3.62 -1.05 -15.72
CA ASP A 278 -3.13 -0.04 -14.79
C ASP A 278 -3.67 1.32 -15.26
N ASP A 279 -4.89 1.67 -14.82
CA ASP A 279 -5.62 2.85 -15.30
C ASP A 279 -5.95 3.87 -14.19
N GLU A 280 -5.06 4.03 -13.21
CA GLU A 280 -5.21 5.08 -12.17
C GLU A 280 -3.99 5.99 -11.99
N ALA A 281 -3.03 5.99 -12.93
CA ALA A 281 -1.87 6.89 -12.87
C ALA A 281 -1.54 7.63 -14.17
N LEU A 282 -2.30 7.41 -15.27
CA LEU A 282 -1.97 7.98 -16.58
C LEU A 282 -2.63 9.33 -16.88
N SER A 283 -3.63 9.79 -16.11
CA SER A 283 -4.24 11.11 -16.32
C SER A 283 -3.36 12.30 -15.90
N ALA A 284 -2.15 12.07 -15.37
CA ALA A 284 -1.26 13.14 -14.93
C ALA A 284 -0.30 13.66 -16.03
N ILE A 285 -0.31 13.10 -17.24
CA ILE A 285 0.66 13.45 -18.31
C ILE A 285 -0.02 13.88 -19.63
N GLN A 286 -1.35 13.85 -19.74
CA GLN A 286 -2.07 14.07 -21.01
C GLN A 286 -3.03 15.27 -21.01
N ALA A 287 -2.66 16.37 -20.34
CA ALA A 287 -3.40 17.63 -20.41
C ALA A 287 -2.50 18.84 -20.72
N ASP A 288 -1.46 18.65 -21.53
CA ASP A 288 -0.65 19.76 -22.01
C ASP A 288 -0.10 19.47 -23.43
N ARG A 289 -0.98 19.62 -24.44
CA ARG A 289 -0.63 19.82 -25.87
C ARG A 289 -1.87 20.02 -26.74
N SER A 290 -2.42 21.24 -26.70
CA SER A 290 -3.13 21.94 -27.79
C SER A 290 -3.78 23.19 -27.18
N GLY A 291 -3.70 24.41 -27.68
CA GLY A 291 -3.05 25.04 -28.81
C GLY A 291 -3.47 26.51 -28.75
N HIS A 292 -2.57 27.43 -29.08
CA HIS A 292 -2.87 28.83 -29.37
C HIS A 292 -2.10 29.18 -30.66
N PRO A 293 -2.50 30.14 -31.50
CA PRO A 293 -3.63 31.09 -31.46
C PRO A 293 -4.57 30.87 -32.70
N ASP A 294 -5.68 31.58 -32.92
CA ASP A 294 -5.71 32.90 -33.55
C ASP A 294 -7.11 33.54 -33.52
N SER A 295 -7.10 34.86 -33.50
CA SER A 295 -8.23 35.74 -33.77
C SER A 295 -8.42 35.97 -35.27
N ARG A 296 -9.67 35.79 -35.72
CA ARG A 296 -10.27 35.99 -37.06
C ARG A 296 -10.08 34.87 -38.07
#